data_AF-A0A8B6CZ10-F1
#
_entry.id   AF-A0A8B6CZ10-F1
#
_cell.length_a   1.000
_cell.length_b   1.000
_cell.length_c   1.000
_cell.angle_alpha   90.00
_cell.angle_beta   90.00
_cell.angle_gamma   90.00
#
_symmetry.space_group_name_H-M   'P 1'
#
loop_
_entity.id
_entity.type
_entity.pdbx_description
1 polymer ?
#
loop_
_entity_poly.entity_id
_entity_poly.type
_entity_poly.pdbx_seq_one_letter_code
_entity_poly.pdbx_strand_id
1 'polypeptide(L)'
;MKGEYRITPPEEDVIKVQHGVKIWRAINAIMAVFFLLAAFANLNDSDWYIWVPVYSVPGILSLVSCIKPDSQNSLVWSYVAVTSLGFCIALALYIIIVSTDIKGMNNPLKFEEGRELSGSLIIITWLSMSKFTNIGRPGSTVSNNVLRNALLLIICLLAVVPVMIWSVCLHETGKGYHHCGGNTEIKHEL
;
A
#
# COMPACT_ATOMS: atom_id res chain seq x y z
N MET A 1 19.13 -8.41 49.54
CA MET A 1 18.41 -7.34 48.81
C MET A 1 19.20 -7.04 47.54
N LYS A 2 18.76 -7.54 46.37
CA LYS A 2 19.37 -7.18 45.08
C LYS A 2 18.81 -5.82 44.69
N GLY A 3 19.65 -4.79 44.72
CA GLY A 3 19.29 -3.46 44.25
C GLY A 3 19.06 -3.50 42.75
N GLU A 4 17.81 -3.35 42.34
CA GLU A 4 17.41 -3.22 40.96
C GLU A 4 17.82 -1.82 40.49
N TYR A 5 19.03 -1.71 39.93
CA TYR A 5 19.47 -0.50 39.25
C TYR A 5 18.58 -0.28 38.03
N ARG A 6 17.54 0.54 38.20
CA ARG A 6 16.72 1.04 37.09
C ARG A 6 17.58 2.00 36.29
N ILE A 7 18.27 1.48 35.28
CA ILE A 7 18.95 2.28 34.26
C ILE A 7 17.86 3.04 33.52
N THR A 8 17.69 4.33 33.83
CA THR A 8 16.84 5.20 33.03
C THR A 8 17.51 5.39 31.67
N PRO A 9 16.80 5.16 30.55
CA PRO A 9 17.40 5.34 29.23
C PRO A 9 17.83 6.81 29.05
N PRO A 10 18.95 7.07 28.38
CA PRO A 10 19.41 8.43 28.16
C PRO A 10 18.36 9.23 27.37
N GLU A 11 18.23 10.52 27.70
CA GLU A 11 17.22 11.42 27.13
C GLU A 11 17.22 11.44 25.59
N GLU A 12 18.40 11.31 24.98
CA GLU A 12 18.59 11.23 23.53
C GLU A 12 17.85 10.02 22.91
N ASP A 13 17.83 8.87 23.58
CA ASP A 13 17.15 7.67 23.10
C ASP A 13 15.63 7.82 23.19
N VAL A 14 15.14 8.49 24.23
CA VAL A 14 13.71 8.80 24.39
C VAL A 14 13.23 9.71 23.25
N ILE A 15 14.01 10.74 22.91
CA ILE A 15 13.69 11.68 21.82
C ILE A 15 13.69 10.96 20.45
N LYS A 16 14.67 10.08 20.19
CA LYS A 16 14.75 9.31 18.94
C LYS A 16 13.57 8.36 18.77
N VAL A 17 13.21 7.64 19.84
CA VAL A 17 12.04 6.73 19.84
C VAL A 17 10.76 7.52 19.56
N GLN A 18 10.56 8.65 20.22
CA GLN A 18 9.38 9.48 20.03
C GLN A 18 9.28 10.04 18.60
N HIS A 19 10.38 10.51 18.01
CA HIS A 19 10.40 10.96 16.62
C HIS A 19 10.10 9.82 15.64
N GLY A 20 10.66 8.63 15.87
CA GLY A 20 10.40 7.45 15.04
C GLY A 20 8.92 7.07 15.02
N VAL A 21 8.25 7.10 16.18
CA VAL A 21 6.81 6.83 16.29
C VAL A 21 5.99 7.89 15.56
N LYS A 22 6.34 9.18 15.67
CA LYS A 22 5.63 10.25 14.95
C LYS A 22 5.74 10.09 13.43
N ILE A 23 6.94 9.81 12.92
CA ILE A 23 7.19 9.57 11.49
C ILE A 23 6.39 8.35 11.01
N TRP A 24 6.41 7.26 11.78
CA TRP A 24 5.66 6.05 11.44
C TRP A 24 4.16 6.30 11.33
N ARG A 25 3.59 7.06 12.26
CA ARG A 25 2.18 7.46 12.23
C ARG A 25 1.87 8.30 10.99
N ALA A 26 2.74 9.25 10.65
CA ALA A 26 2.56 10.06 9.44
C ALA A 26 2.58 9.22 8.16
N ILE A 27 3.51 8.27 8.04
CA ILE A 27 3.57 7.37 6.88
C ILE A 27 2.29 6.50 6.81
N ASN A 28 1.87 5.93 7.95
CA ASN A 28 0.63 5.14 8.00
C ASN A 28 -0.61 5.98 7.64
N ALA A 29 -0.65 7.26 8.00
CA ALA A 29 -1.72 8.16 7.59
C ALA A 29 -1.74 8.36 6.07
N ILE A 30 -0.58 8.62 5.45
CA ILE A 30 -0.44 8.78 4.00
C ILE A 30 -0.88 7.49 3.29
N MET A 31 -0.41 6.34 3.75
CA MET A 31 -0.76 5.04 3.16
C MET A 31 -2.24 4.71 3.34
N ALA A 32 -2.84 5.06 4.48
CA ALA A 32 -4.27 4.89 4.70
C ALA A 32 -5.08 5.72 3.69
N VAL A 33 -4.74 7.01 3.52
CA VAL A 33 -5.39 7.88 2.54
C VAL A 33 -5.23 7.32 1.13
N PHE A 34 -4.02 6.92 0.75
CA PHE A 34 -3.75 6.32 -0.56
C PHE A 34 -4.62 5.09 -0.84
N PHE A 35 -4.65 4.12 0.07
CA PHE A 35 -5.43 2.90 -0.13
C PHE A 35 -6.94 3.16 -0.11
N LEU A 36 -7.43 4.04 0.75
CA LEU A 36 -8.86 4.35 0.78
C LEU A 36 -9.30 5.13 -0.47
N LEU A 37 -8.46 6.01 -1.00
CA LEU A 37 -8.71 6.66 -2.29
C LEU A 37 -8.66 5.67 -3.45
N ALA A 38 -7.72 4.72 -3.43
CA ALA A 38 -7.68 3.63 -4.41
C ALA A 38 -8.95 2.78 -4.34
N ALA A 39 -9.40 2.41 -3.14
CA ALA A 39 -10.67 1.72 -2.95
C ALA A 39 -11.84 2.53 -3.52
N PHE A 40 -11.90 3.83 -3.23
CA PHE A 40 -12.95 4.70 -3.75
C PHE A 40 -12.94 4.79 -5.29
N ALA A 41 -11.75 4.90 -5.91
CA ALA A 41 -11.62 4.93 -7.36
C ALA A 41 -12.09 3.61 -8.01
N ASN A 42 -11.94 2.47 -7.34
CA ASN A 42 -12.39 1.17 -7.83
C ASN A 42 -13.91 0.96 -7.73
N LEU A 43 -14.68 1.84 -7.08
CA LEU A 43 -16.14 1.72 -7.05
C LEU A 43 -16.79 1.87 -8.43
N ASN A 44 -16.07 2.49 -9.37
CA ASN A 44 -16.54 2.71 -10.73
C ASN A 44 -16.20 1.54 -11.68
N ASP A 45 -15.44 0.55 -11.23
CA ASP A 45 -15.02 -0.58 -12.06
C ASP A 45 -16.02 -1.74 -11.93
N SER A 46 -16.03 -2.64 -12.93
CA SER A 46 -17.00 -3.74 -12.99
C SER A 46 -16.79 -4.79 -11.88
N ASP A 47 -15.57 -4.89 -11.38
CA ASP A 47 -15.08 -5.84 -10.38
C ASP A 47 -14.76 -5.16 -9.03
N TRP A 48 -15.41 -4.03 -8.75
CA TRP A 48 -15.30 -3.28 -7.49
C TRP A 48 -15.43 -4.16 -6.25
N TYR A 49 -16.24 -5.23 -6.31
CA TYR A 49 -16.48 -6.16 -5.21
C TYR A 49 -15.22 -6.95 -4.79
N ILE A 50 -14.21 -7.06 -5.67
CA ILE A 50 -12.89 -7.62 -5.36
C ILE A 50 -11.97 -6.50 -4.88
N TRP A 51 -11.82 -5.44 -5.68
CA TRP A 51 -10.78 -4.44 -5.47
C TRP A 51 -11.06 -3.49 -4.31
N VAL A 52 -12.32 -3.11 -4.06
CA VAL A 52 -12.68 -2.26 -2.93
C VAL A 52 -12.26 -2.91 -1.61
N PRO A 53 -12.60 -4.19 -1.30
CA PRO A 53 -12.06 -4.86 -0.13
C PRO A 53 -10.53 -4.97 -0.12
N VAL A 54 -9.92 -5.31 -1.27
CA VAL A 54 -8.45 -5.47 -1.40
C VAL A 54 -7.70 -4.21 -0.98
N TYR A 55 -8.19 -3.02 -1.34
CA TYR A 55 -7.59 -1.76 -0.91
C TYR A 55 -8.10 -1.29 0.46
N SER A 56 -9.35 -1.55 0.81
CA SER A 56 -9.94 -1.07 2.08
C SER A 56 -9.29 -1.72 3.29
N VAL A 57 -8.99 -3.03 3.25
CA VAL A 57 -8.37 -3.74 4.37
C VAL A 57 -6.99 -3.16 4.74
N PRO A 58 -6.00 -3.05 3.82
CA PRO A 58 -4.73 -2.39 4.14
C PRO A 58 -4.91 -0.91 4.49
N GLY A 59 -5.89 -0.21 3.91
CA GLY A 59 -6.23 1.17 4.31
C GLY A 59 -6.64 1.28 5.78
N ILE A 60 -7.53 0.40 6.23
CA ILE A 60 -7.98 0.33 7.63
C ILE A 60 -6.83 -0.11 8.54
N LEU A 61 -6.03 -1.11 8.16
CA LEU A 61 -4.86 -1.54 8.93
C LEU A 61 -3.84 -0.40 9.13
N SER A 62 -3.60 0.40 8.08
CA SER A 62 -2.77 1.59 8.14
C SER A 62 -3.39 2.68 9.03
N LEU A 63 -4.70 2.92 8.92
CA LEU A 63 -5.40 3.89 9.77
C LEU A 63 -5.34 3.51 11.26
N VAL A 64 -5.58 2.23 11.58
CA VAL A 64 -5.46 1.70 12.94
C VAL A 64 -4.02 1.85 13.44
N SER A 65 -3.02 1.55 12.60
CA SER A 65 -1.59 1.71 12.96
C SER A 65 -1.19 3.18 13.16
N CYS A 66 -1.85 4.12 12.47
CA CYS A 66 -1.68 5.56 12.67
C CYS A 66 -2.27 6.04 14.01
N ILE A 67 -3.46 5.54 14.38
CA ILE A 67 -4.14 5.93 15.63
C ILE A 67 -3.48 5.27 16.83
N LYS A 68 -3.23 3.96 16.74
CA LYS A 68 -2.72 3.10 17.80
C LYS A 68 -1.58 2.22 17.27
N PRO A 69 -0.32 2.70 17.22
CA PRO A 69 0.81 1.96 16.65
C PRO A 69 1.07 0.61 17.34
N ASP A 70 0.69 0.46 18.61
CA ASP A 70 0.79 -0.81 19.34
C ASP A 70 -0.09 -1.94 18.76
N SER A 71 -1.08 -1.62 17.94
CA SER A 71 -1.96 -2.63 17.32
C SER A 71 -1.19 -3.63 16.45
N GLN A 72 -0.05 -3.22 15.89
CA GLN A 72 0.81 -4.08 15.06
C GLN A 72 1.44 -5.23 15.87
N ASN A 73 1.42 -5.17 17.20
CA ASN A 73 1.85 -6.26 18.07
C ASN A 73 0.74 -7.29 18.33
N SER A 74 -0.50 -6.99 17.95
CA SER A 74 -1.63 -7.90 18.17
C SER A 74 -1.66 -9.05 17.16
N LEU A 75 -2.09 -10.22 17.63
CA LEU A 75 -2.29 -11.39 16.76
C LEU A 75 -3.35 -11.13 15.69
N VAL A 76 -4.44 -10.42 16.04
CA VAL A 76 -5.51 -10.09 15.09
C VAL A 76 -4.98 -9.26 13.92
N TRP A 77 -4.24 -8.18 14.20
CA TRP A 77 -3.62 -7.37 13.14
C TRP A 77 -2.69 -8.21 12.28
N SER A 78 -1.89 -9.08 12.90
CA SER A 78 -0.98 -9.98 12.21
C SER A 78 -1.69 -10.96 11.28
N TYR A 79 -2.77 -11.60 11.73
CA TYR A 79 -3.52 -12.54 10.91
C TYR A 79 -4.15 -11.84 9.72
N VAL A 80 -4.84 -10.72 9.94
CA VAL A 80 -5.45 -9.94 8.86
C VAL A 80 -4.40 -9.50 7.85
N ALA A 81 -3.26 -8.97 8.30
CA ALA A 81 -2.17 -8.54 7.41
C ALA A 81 -1.60 -9.70 6.56
N VAL A 82 -1.36 -10.87 7.16
CA VAL A 82 -0.81 -12.03 6.44
C VAL A 82 -1.84 -12.62 5.46
N THR A 83 -3.10 -12.71 5.85
CA THR A 83 -4.17 -13.17 4.95
C THR A 83 -4.33 -12.22 3.76
N SER A 84 -4.38 -10.91 4.00
CA SER A 84 -4.42 -9.90 2.93
C SER A 84 -3.19 -9.97 2.02
N LEU A 85 -2.00 -10.18 2.59
CA LEU A 85 -0.77 -10.37 1.82
C LEU A 85 -0.86 -11.58 0.89
N GLY A 86 -1.27 -12.73 1.41
CA GLY A 86 -1.42 -13.96 0.63
C GLY A 86 -2.46 -13.81 -0.50
N PHE A 87 -3.58 -13.14 -0.21
CA PHE A 87 -4.61 -12.86 -1.20
C PHE A 87 -4.11 -11.94 -2.33
N CYS A 88 -3.40 -10.86 -1.99
CA CYS A 88 -2.84 -9.95 -3.01
C CYS A 88 -1.76 -10.63 -3.86
N ILE A 89 -0.95 -11.51 -3.29
CA ILE A 89 0.02 -12.32 -4.05
C ILE A 89 -0.70 -13.25 -5.03
N ALA A 90 -1.76 -13.93 -4.58
CA ALA A 90 -2.54 -14.81 -5.44
C ALA A 90 -3.20 -14.05 -6.60
N LEU A 91 -3.77 -12.86 -6.34
CA LEU A 91 -4.33 -12.00 -7.39
C LEU A 91 -3.26 -11.50 -8.38
N ALA A 92 -2.11 -11.05 -7.88
CA ALA A 92 -1.02 -10.61 -8.75
C ALA A 92 -0.52 -11.75 -9.67
N LEU A 93 -0.39 -12.98 -9.13
CA LEU A 93 -0.01 -14.14 -9.92
C LEU A 93 -1.10 -14.53 -10.93
N TYR A 94 -2.38 -14.47 -10.54
CA TYR A 94 -3.51 -14.73 -11.43
C TYR A 94 -3.50 -13.78 -12.63
N ILE A 95 -3.35 -12.47 -12.39
CA ILE A 95 -3.23 -11.44 -13.43
C ILE A 95 -2.04 -11.74 -14.36
N ILE A 96 -0.87 -12.05 -13.81
CA ILE A 96 0.32 -12.37 -14.62
C ILE A 96 0.09 -13.60 -15.49
N ILE A 97 -0.50 -14.67 -14.95
CA ILE A 97 -0.74 -15.92 -15.70
C ILE A 97 -1.74 -15.67 -16.84
N VAL A 98 -2.89 -15.06 -16.52
CA VAL A 98 -3.95 -14.77 -17.51
C VAL A 98 -3.43 -13.84 -18.61
N SER A 99 -2.71 -12.78 -18.26
CA SER A 99 -2.11 -11.87 -19.25
C SER A 99 -1.05 -12.52 -20.13
N THR A 100 -0.35 -13.56 -19.67
CA THR A 100 0.63 -14.32 -20.47
C THR A 100 0.01 -15.40 -21.37
N ASP A 101 -1.13 -15.99 -20.97
CA ASP A 101 -1.80 -17.07 -21.72
C ASP A 101 -2.60 -16.56 -22.93
N ILE A 102 -3.00 -15.28 -22.92
CA ILE A 102 -3.63 -14.65 -24.08
C ILE A 102 -2.54 -14.39 -25.14
N LYS A 103 -2.37 -15.36 -26.05
CA LYS A 103 -1.49 -15.30 -27.23
C LYS A 103 -1.84 -14.10 -28.13
N GLY A 104 -1.28 -12.95 -27.78
CA GLY A 104 -1.52 -11.68 -28.46
C GLY A 104 -1.00 -10.58 -27.58
N MET A 105 0.33 -10.43 -27.53
CA MET A 105 1.01 -9.33 -26.84
C MET A 105 0.60 -7.99 -27.45
N ASN A 106 -0.56 -7.49 -27.04
CA ASN A 106 -0.86 -6.07 -27.03
C ASN A 106 -0.88 -5.66 -25.56
N ASN A 107 0.32 -5.40 -25.05
CA ASN A 107 0.64 -4.75 -23.78
C ASN A 107 -0.17 -5.26 -22.55
N PRO A 108 0.43 -6.09 -21.65
CA PRO A 108 -0.24 -6.52 -20.40
C PRO A 108 -0.58 -5.36 -19.44
N LEU A 109 -0.14 -4.15 -19.75
CA LEU A 109 -0.56 -2.88 -19.14
C LEU A 109 -1.82 -2.30 -19.79
N LYS A 110 -2.71 -3.11 -20.39
CA LYS A 110 -4.07 -2.64 -20.68
C LYS A 110 -4.60 -2.03 -19.38
N PHE A 111 -5.05 -0.79 -19.49
CA PHE A 111 -5.00 0.22 -18.42
C PHE A 111 -5.56 -0.23 -17.05
N GLU A 112 -6.55 -1.12 -17.05
CA GLU A 112 -7.22 -1.67 -15.87
C GLU A 112 -6.36 -2.74 -15.15
N GLU A 113 -5.93 -3.77 -15.88
CA GLU A 113 -5.15 -4.92 -15.34
C GLU A 113 -3.76 -4.49 -14.85
N GLY A 114 -3.12 -3.55 -15.54
CA GLY A 114 -1.84 -2.97 -15.11
C GLY A 114 -1.95 -2.14 -13.83
N ARG A 115 -3.06 -1.41 -13.66
CA ARG A 115 -3.37 -0.62 -12.46
C ARG A 115 -3.63 -1.55 -11.27
N GLU A 116 -4.35 -2.64 -11.49
CA GLU A 116 -4.65 -3.65 -10.47
C GLU A 116 -3.41 -4.41 -10.00
N LEU A 117 -2.56 -4.80 -10.95
CA LEU A 117 -1.28 -5.43 -10.65
C LEU A 117 -0.37 -4.48 -9.86
N SER A 118 -0.23 -3.23 -10.31
CA SER A 118 0.61 -2.25 -9.62
C SER A 118 0.11 -1.93 -8.21
N GLY A 119 -1.20 -1.75 -8.03
CA GLY A 119 -1.76 -1.53 -6.70
C GLY A 119 -1.64 -2.75 -5.78
N SER A 120 -1.76 -3.98 -6.32
CA SER A 120 -1.47 -5.21 -5.58
C SER A 120 -0.01 -5.25 -5.10
N LEU A 121 0.95 -4.89 -5.95
CA LEU A 121 2.37 -4.84 -5.58
C LEU A 121 2.67 -3.81 -4.48
N ILE A 122 1.98 -2.67 -4.48
CA ILE A 122 2.09 -1.67 -3.42
C ILE A 122 1.58 -2.23 -2.10
N ILE A 123 0.41 -2.88 -2.10
CA ILE A 123 -0.14 -3.52 -0.89
C ILE A 123 0.82 -4.61 -0.38
N ILE A 124 1.32 -5.46 -1.27
CA ILE A 124 2.28 -6.54 -0.92
C ILE A 124 3.52 -5.94 -0.26
N THR A 125 4.10 -4.91 -0.86
CA THR A 125 5.30 -4.24 -0.36
C THR A 125 5.03 -3.59 1.00
N TRP A 126 3.93 -2.87 1.13
CA TRP A 126 3.56 -2.16 2.35
C TRP A 126 3.28 -3.09 3.52
N LEU A 127 2.47 -4.13 3.31
CA LEU A 127 2.14 -5.11 4.36
C LEU A 127 3.37 -5.94 4.73
N SER A 128 4.20 -6.34 3.74
CA SER A 128 5.45 -7.04 4.01
C SER A 128 6.39 -6.20 4.87
N MET A 129 6.56 -4.91 4.54
CA MET A 129 7.35 -4.01 5.36
C MET A 129 6.76 -3.88 6.77
N SER A 130 5.47 -3.57 6.87
CA SER A 130 4.81 -3.34 8.17
C SER A 130 4.80 -4.58 9.07
N LYS A 131 4.78 -5.78 8.48
CA LYS A 131 4.72 -7.04 9.23
C LYS A 131 6.08 -7.62 9.58
N PHE A 132 7.00 -7.65 8.61
CA PHE A 132 8.28 -8.34 8.74
C PHE A 132 9.44 -7.43 9.14
N THR A 133 9.27 -6.11 9.01
CA THR A 133 10.24 -5.16 9.55
C THR A 133 9.78 -4.65 10.92
N ASN A 134 10.74 -4.31 11.76
CA ASN A 134 10.45 -3.58 13.00
C ASN A 134 10.54 -2.06 12.77
N ILE A 135 10.29 -1.57 11.56
CA ILE A 135 10.31 -0.14 11.29
C ILE A 135 9.10 0.50 11.96
N GLY A 136 9.33 1.49 12.83
CA GLY A 136 8.25 2.27 13.45
C GLY A 136 7.53 1.61 14.63
N ARG A 137 7.93 0.40 15.05
CA ARG A 137 7.45 -0.23 16.28
C ARG A 137 7.99 0.52 17.51
N PRO A 138 7.19 0.72 18.56
CA PRO A 138 7.69 1.22 19.83
C PRO A 138 8.73 0.24 20.41
N GLY A 139 9.94 0.72 20.68
CA GLY A 139 11.03 -0.08 21.28
C GLY A 139 11.95 -0.82 20.32
N SER A 140 11.75 -0.72 19.00
CA SER A 140 12.65 -1.34 18.03
C SER A 140 13.77 -0.40 17.58
N THR A 141 15.01 -0.77 17.91
CA THR A 141 16.23 -0.17 17.35
C THR A 141 16.50 -0.77 15.98
N VAL A 142 16.11 -0.07 14.91
CA VAL A 142 16.55 -0.43 13.55
C VAL A 142 18.03 -0.09 13.43
N SER A 143 18.89 -1.11 13.49
CA SER A 143 20.36 -0.98 13.42
C SER A 143 20.84 -0.35 12.10
N ASN A 144 20.13 -0.58 10.99
CA ASN A 144 20.56 -0.12 9.67
C ASN A 144 19.67 1.02 9.13
N ASN A 145 20.09 2.25 9.42
CA ASN A 145 19.41 3.47 8.96
C ASN A 145 19.40 3.61 7.43
N VAL A 146 20.36 3.03 6.71
CA VAL A 146 20.44 3.08 5.24
C VAL A 146 19.35 2.21 4.61
N LEU A 147 19.19 0.97 5.10
CA LEU A 147 18.13 0.07 4.63
C LEU A 147 16.73 0.64 4.90
N ARG A 148 16.53 1.24 6.09
CA ARG A 148 15.27 1.91 6.43
C ARG A 148 14.98 3.06 5.47
N ASN A 149 15.95 3.93 5.24
CA ASN A 149 15.77 5.09 4.35
C ASN A 149 15.55 4.66 2.89
N ALA A 150 16.24 3.61 2.42
CA ALA A 150 16.04 3.03 1.09
C ALA A 150 14.63 2.44 0.93
N LEU A 151 14.15 1.66 1.91
CA LEU A 151 12.79 1.11 1.90
C LEU A 151 11.72 2.21 1.87
N LEU A 152 11.92 3.26 2.69
CA LEU A 152 11.02 4.42 2.71
C LEU A 152 11.01 5.17 1.37
N LEU A 153 12.17 5.36 0.75
CA LEU A 153 12.28 5.98 -0.58
C LEU A 153 11.62 5.13 -1.65
N ILE A 154 11.84 3.82 -1.65
CA ILE A 154 11.21 2.89 -2.59
C ILE A 154 9.69 2.94 -2.46
N ILE A 155 9.15 2.97 -1.24
CA ILE A 155 7.70 3.07 -1.01
C ILE A 155 7.15 4.43 -1.46
N CYS A 156 7.87 5.51 -1.17
CA CYS A 156 7.48 6.83 -1.63
C CYS A 156 7.43 6.89 -3.17
N LEU A 157 8.44 6.34 -3.85
CA LEU A 157 8.48 6.23 -5.31
C LEU A 157 7.35 5.34 -5.84
N LEU A 158 7.13 4.17 -5.24
CA LEU A 158 6.07 3.24 -5.62
C LEU A 158 4.66 3.80 -5.38
N ALA A 159 4.48 4.73 -4.44
CA ALA A 159 3.19 5.40 -4.22
C ALA A 159 3.00 6.61 -5.14
N VAL A 160 4.06 7.39 -5.39
CA VAL A 160 3.99 8.61 -6.20
C VAL A 160 3.89 8.30 -7.70
N VAL A 161 4.65 7.34 -8.22
CA VAL A 161 4.67 7.04 -9.65
C VAL A 161 3.29 6.65 -10.20
N PRO A 162 2.50 5.76 -9.56
CA PRO A 162 1.16 5.43 -10.01
C PRO A 162 0.19 6.63 -9.94
N VAL A 163 0.26 7.45 -8.89
CA VAL A 163 -0.57 8.65 -8.75
C VAL A 163 -0.24 9.67 -9.85
N MET A 164 1.06 9.85 -10.15
CA MET A 164 1.50 10.75 -11.21
C MET A 164 1.03 10.27 -12.58
N ILE A 165 1.18 8.97 -12.87
CA ILE A 165 0.66 8.35 -14.10
C ILE A 165 -0.86 8.55 -14.21
N TRP A 166 -1.59 8.43 -13.10
CA TRP A 166 -3.03 8.67 -13.06
C TRP A 166 -3.40 10.15 -13.26
N SER A 167 -2.64 11.06 -12.67
CA SER A 167 -2.88 12.52 -12.78
C SER A 167 -2.65 13.06 -14.19
N VAL A 168 -1.71 12.48 -14.94
CA VAL A 168 -1.48 12.82 -16.35
C VAL A 168 -2.67 12.37 -17.21
N CYS A 169 -3.29 11.23 -16.88
CA CYS A 169 -4.50 10.72 -17.54
C CYS A 169 -5.70 11.68 -17.39
N LEU A 170 -5.84 12.34 -16.24
CA LEU A 170 -6.92 13.33 -16.00
C LEU A 170 -6.76 14.62 -16.80
N HIS A 171 -5.56 14.95 -17.27
CA HIS A 171 -5.31 16.17 -18.03
C HIS A 171 -5.75 16.05 -19.50
N GLU A 172 -5.75 14.84 -20.06
CA GLU A 172 -6.15 14.61 -21.45
C GLU A 172 -7.67 14.48 -21.63
N THR A 173 -8.40 14.00 -20.61
CA THR A 173 -9.86 13.89 -20.64
C THR A 173 -10.53 15.15 -20.09
N GLY A 174 -10.59 16.21 -20.91
CA GLY A 174 -11.38 17.42 -20.64
C GLY A 174 -12.90 17.22 -20.54
N LYS A 175 -13.40 15.99 -20.34
CA LYS A 175 -14.83 15.63 -20.26
C LYS A 175 -15.06 14.46 -19.28
N GLY A 176 -15.36 14.80 -18.02
CA GLY A 176 -15.98 13.91 -17.04
C GLY A 176 -15.04 12.96 -16.29
N TYR A 177 -15.46 12.53 -15.09
CA TYR A 177 -14.78 11.56 -14.21
C TYR A 177 -14.79 10.12 -14.75
N HIS A 178 -14.67 9.96 -16.06
CA HIS A 178 -14.50 8.64 -16.65
C HIS A 178 -13.04 8.22 -16.48
N HIS A 179 -12.85 6.97 -16.08
CA HIS A 179 -11.55 6.31 -16.12
C HIS A 179 -10.98 6.40 -17.53
N CYS A 180 -9.66 6.23 -17.68
CA CYS A 180 -9.00 6.06 -18.98
C CYS A 180 -9.49 4.74 -19.62
N GLY A 181 -10.75 4.75 -20.05
CA GLY A 181 -11.49 3.70 -20.70
C GLY A 181 -11.26 3.85 -22.19
N GLY A 182 -10.81 2.75 -22.78
CA GLY A 182 -10.52 2.65 -24.20
C GLY A 182 -11.69 3.11 -25.06
N ASN A 183 -11.33 3.57 -26.26
CA ASN A 183 -12.24 3.91 -27.34
C ASN A 183 -13.49 3.02 -27.33
N THR A 184 -14.58 3.56 -26.81
CA THR A 184 -15.91 3.13 -27.21
C THR A 184 -16.20 3.83 -28.54
N GLU A 185 -15.49 3.41 -29.58
CA GLU A 185 -15.87 3.66 -30.97
C GLU A 185 -15.93 2.32 -31.70
N ILE A 186 -16.97 1.53 -31.40
CA ILE A 186 -17.67 0.86 -32.49
C ILE A 186 -19.00 1.59 -32.59
N LYS A 187 -19.00 2.54 -33.53
CA LYS A 187 -20.18 3.25 -33.98
C LYS A 187 -21.23 2.21 -34.39
N HIS A 188 -22.42 2.33 -33.83
CA HIS A 188 -23.63 2.03 -34.56
C HIS A 188 -23.59 2.84 -35.85
N GLU A 189 -23.27 2.24 -37.00
CA GLU A 189 -23.79 2.62 -38.31
C GLU A 189 -23.81 1.40 -39.25
N LEU A 190 -25.03 1.04 -39.66
CA LEU A 190 -25.47 0.10 -40.71
C LEU A 190 -25.24 -1.41 -40.54
#